data_AF-A0A139QNL2-F1
#
_entry.id   AF-A0A139QNL2-F1
#
_cell.length_a   1.000
_cell.length_b   1.000
_cell.length_c   1.000
_cell.angle_alpha   90.00
_cell.angle_beta   90.00
_cell.angle_gamma   90.00
#
_symmetry.space_group_name_H-M   'P 1'
#
loop_
_entity.id
_entity.type
_entity.pdbx_description
1 polymer ?
#
loop_
_entity_poly.entity_id
_entity_poly.type
_entity_poly.pdbx_seq_one_letter_code
_entity_poly.pdbx_strand_id
1 'polypeptide(L)'
;MLQQAKYYGLSDGLVAKLWDEKYEAVRRYRWDNGILPTYKAFEPSAGEFEESVSQFYSTFESENESERLGDDSALIIGTGAFRLGDGAAASYVMATVADELRSQGLKTILMNNNPTDLTFIPQLGDKQYYEPLEISDVMNVIEIEQPTRVFVPGNRIKLITQLRKMGVNVQVIAKEKYLPSSMLSEGEQTVVNYFYDGVELHIIGIGHQDNGGILLDQSAMTPSLWETLPRPELEIDTPGMYQLIVDRLPIDGEITAADIRPMPFTHIAFLDKVTGVSWLRLVVRYMLGTPSASDEQLVDQLMTLQWRLKTARLRYRDADFAEHLNTTQTLDNGRFAMGATYQVL
;
A
#
# COMPACT_ATOMS: atom_id res chain seq x y z
N MET A 1 -18.18 20.14 -27.93
CA MET A 1 -17.32 18.99 -28.30
C MET A 1 -16.66 18.34 -27.08
N LEU A 2 -15.93 19.07 -26.23
CA LEU A 2 -15.27 18.49 -25.06
C LEU A 2 -16.24 17.81 -24.08
N GLN A 3 -17.34 18.47 -23.70
CA GLN A 3 -18.36 17.87 -22.81
C GLN A 3 -18.86 16.52 -23.32
N GLN A 4 -19.13 16.42 -24.63
CA GLN A 4 -19.53 15.17 -25.26
C GLN A 4 -18.40 14.12 -25.24
N ALA A 5 -17.16 14.53 -25.48
CA ALA A 5 -16.01 13.63 -25.34
C ALA A 5 -15.87 13.09 -23.91
N LYS A 6 -16.06 13.95 -22.89
CA LYS A 6 -16.04 13.57 -21.48
C LYS A 6 -17.19 12.61 -21.13
N TYR A 7 -18.40 12.87 -21.63
CA TYR A 7 -19.55 11.98 -21.49
C TYR A 7 -19.30 10.58 -22.06
N TYR A 8 -18.55 10.48 -23.16
CA TYR A 8 -18.14 9.19 -23.74
C TYR A 8 -16.85 8.61 -23.11
N GLY A 9 -16.38 9.14 -21.98
CA GLY A 9 -15.28 8.55 -21.21
C GLY A 9 -13.87 8.90 -21.69
N LEU A 10 -13.69 9.92 -22.54
CA LEU A 10 -12.33 10.33 -22.93
C LEU A 10 -11.63 11.01 -21.74
N SER A 11 -10.47 10.48 -21.35
CA SER A 11 -9.65 11.06 -20.29
C SER A 11 -9.02 12.40 -20.71
N ASP A 12 -8.68 13.25 -19.73
CA ASP A 12 -8.05 14.54 -20.01
C ASP A 12 -6.69 14.35 -20.71
N GLY A 13 -5.96 13.28 -20.38
CA GLY A 13 -4.71 12.92 -21.06
C GLY A 13 -4.88 12.48 -22.52
N LEU A 14 -5.96 11.74 -22.83
CA LEU A 14 -6.25 11.37 -24.22
C LEU A 14 -6.66 12.59 -25.04
N VAL A 15 -7.50 13.46 -24.48
CA VAL A 15 -7.88 14.73 -25.13
C VAL A 15 -6.65 15.60 -25.37
N ALA A 16 -5.79 15.76 -24.38
CA ALA A 16 -4.54 16.52 -24.49
C ALA A 16 -3.67 15.99 -25.65
N LYS A 17 -3.52 14.67 -25.75
CA LYS A 17 -2.80 14.04 -26.87
C LYS A 17 -3.44 14.31 -28.23
N LEU A 18 -4.77 14.22 -28.32
CA LEU A 18 -5.51 14.44 -29.57
C LEU A 18 -5.50 15.90 -30.04
N TRP A 19 -5.38 16.84 -29.09
CA TRP A 19 -5.36 18.28 -29.37
C TRP A 19 -3.95 18.86 -29.49
N ASP A 20 -2.91 18.03 -29.30
CA ASP A 20 -1.50 18.47 -29.19
C ASP A 20 -1.31 19.54 -28.11
N GLU A 21 -1.95 19.31 -26.96
CA GLU A 21 -2.00 20.25 -25.84
C GLU A 21 -1.46 19.64 -24.54
N LYS A 22 -1.19 20.49 -23.56
CA LYS A 22 -0.78 20.05 -22.22
C LYS A 22 -2.00 19.56 -21.42
N TYR A 23 -1.78 18.53 -20.60
CA TYR A 23 -2.81 17.99 -19.70
C TYR A 23 -3.45 19.08 -18.84
N GLU A 24 -2.65 19.97 -18.27
CA GLU A 24 -3.10 21.07 -17.41
C GLU A 24 -3.98 22.08 -18.16
N ALA A 25 -3.70 22.31 -19.44
CA ALA A 25 -4.50 23.20 -20.27
C ALA A 25 -5.90 22.62 -20.53
N VAL A 26 -5.98 21.33 -20.83
CA VAL A 26 -7.27 20.63 -20.99
C VAL A 26 -8.06 20.62 -19.69
N ARG A 27 -7.42 20.30 -18.55
CA ARG A 27 -8.07 20.31 -17.23
C ARG A 27 -8.60 21.70 -16.89
N ARG A 28 -7.80 22.75 -17.10
CA ARG A 28 -8.20 24.14 -16.86
C ARG A 28 -9.37 24.55 -17.75
N TYR A 29 -9.31 24.27 -19.06
CA TYR A 29 -10.40 24.56 -19.97
C TYR A 29 -11.70 23.87 -19.52
N ARG A 30 -11.60 22.61 -19.11
CA ARG A 30 -12.72 21.83 -18.59
C ARG A 30 -13.35 22.49 -17.35
N TRP A 31 -12.52 22.94 -16.42
CA TRP A 31 -12.94 23.67 -15.21
C TRP A 31 -13.61 25.01 -15.53
N ASP A 32 -12.95 25.86 -16.34
CA ASP A 32 -13.40 27.20 -16.70
C ASP A 32 -14.75 27.20 -17.43
N ASN A 33 -15.11 26.07 -18.05
CA ASN A 33 -16.38 25.88 -18.77
C ASN A 33 -17.42 25.04 -17.99
N GLY A 34 -17.18 24.74 -16.71
CA GLY A 34 -18.13 23.98 -15.88
C GLY A 34 -18.32 22.53 -16.32
N ILE A 35 -17.38 21.93 -17.06
CA ILE A 35 -17.43 20.54 -17.52
C ILE A 35 -16.85 19.64 -16.41
N LEU A 36 -17.52 19.60 -15.27
CA LEU A 36 -17.08 18.84 -14.10
C LEU A 36 -17.70 17.44 -14.09
N PRO A 37 -17.00 16.43 -13.55
CA PRO A 37 -17.65 15.15 -13.30
C PRO A 37 -18.72 15.33 -12.23
N THR A 38 -19.78 14.56 -12.35
CA THR A 38 -20.73 14.30 -11.28
C THR A 38 -20.53 12.89 -10.77
N TYR A 39 -20.90 12.64 -9.52
CA TYR A 39 -20.78 11.32 -8.90
C TYR A 39 -22.17 10.77 -8.63
N LYS A 40 -22.39 9.54 -9.09
CA LYS A 40 -23.64 8.79 -8.93
C LYS A 40 -23.42 7.64 -7.99
N ALA A 41 -24.40 7.36 -7.16
CA ALA A 41 -24.29 6.34 -6.15
C ALA A 41 -24.66 4.95 -6.70
N PHE A 42 -24.02 3.89 -6.17
CA PHE A 42 -24.39 2.51 -6.47
C PHE A 42 -25.63 2.11 -5.67
N GLU A 43 -26.79 2.61 -6.12
CA GLU A 43 -28.09 2.29 -5.53
C GLU A 43 -28.76 1.16 -6.35
N PRO A 44 -29.08 0.01 -5.73
CA PRO A 44 -29.48 -1.19 -6.45
C PRO A 44 -30.91 -1.13 -7.02
N SER A 45 -31.77 -0.23 -6.53
CA SER A 45 -33.14 -0.07 -7.01
C SER A 45 -33.29 0.90 -8.18
N ALA A 46 -32.18 1.43 -8.69
CA ALA A 46 -32.15 2.44 -9.74
C ALA A 46 -32.93 3.72 -9.35
N GLY A 47 -32.84 4.10 -8.07
CA GLY A 47 -33.44 5.30 -7.50
C GLY A 47 -34.89 5.13 -7.03
N GLU A 48 -35.39 3.90 -6.86
CA GLU A 48 -36.73 3.65 -6.31
C GLU A 48 -36.81 3.99 -4.81
N PHE A 49 -35.72 3.78 -4.07
CA PHE A 49 -35.66 3.99 -2.63
C PHE A 49 -34.63 5.06 -2.22
N GLU A 50 -34.97 5.85 -1.20
CA GLU A 50 -34.03 6.76 -0.53
C GLU A 50 -33.12 5.95 0.43
N GLU A 51 -32.15 5.22 -0.13
CA GLU A 51 -31.09 4.61 0.66
C GLU A 51 -29.86 5.53 0.71
N SER A 52 -29.31 5.71 1.92
CA SER A 52 -28.03 6.38 2.11
C SER A 52 -26.90 5.44 1.71
N VAL A 53 -26.54 5.44 0.43
CA VAL A 53 -25.40 4.69 -0.11
C VAL A 53 -24.12 5.52 -0.03
N SER A 54 -23.01 4.86 0.31
CA SER A 54 -21.70 5.48 0.47
C SER A 54 -20.72 5.16 -0.67
N GLN A 55 -21.21 4.55 -1.75
CA GLN A 55 -20.41 4.06 -2.87
C GLN A 55 -20.76 4.83 -4.14
N PHE A 56 -19.76 5.40 -4.81
CA PHE A 56 -19.96 6.32 -5.92
C PHE A 56 -19.08 5.98 -7.13
N TYR A 57 -19.49 6.40 -8.32
CA TYR A 57 -18.69 6.41 -9.54
C TYR A 57 -18.90 7.74 -10.28
N SER A 58 -17.91 8.20 -11.06
CA SER A 58 -18.03 9.43 -11.83
C SER A 58 -18.75 9.23 -13.16
N THR A 59 -19.46 10.27 -13.57
CA THR A 59 -20.05 10.46 -14.90
C THR A 59 -20.04 11.95 -15.26
N PHE A 60 -20.50 12.31 -16.46
CA PHE A 60 -20.66 13.71 -16.88
C PHE A 60 -22.12 14.03 -17.16
N GLU A 61 -22.94 13.92 -16.10
CA GLU A 61 -24.38 14.17 -16.13
C GLU A 61 -24.74 15.45 -15.36
N SER A 62 -26.03 15.69 -15.13
CA SER A 62 -26.52 16.94 -14.54
C SER A 62 -26.44 17.01 -13.03
N GLU A 63 -26.63 15.88 -12.34
CA GLU A 63 -26.77 15.82 -10.89
C GLU A 63 -25.60 15.08 -10.27
N ASN A 64 -25.07 15.65 -9.19
CA ASN A 64 -24.02 15.08 -8.36
C ASN A 64 -24.63 14.66 -7.02
N GLU A 65 -24.57 13.37 -6.72
CA GLU A 65 -25.14 12.75 -5.51
C GLU A 65 -24.08 12.62 -4.39
N SER A 66 -22.82 12.95 -4.67
CA SER A 66 -21.74 12.88 -3.70
C SER A 66 -21.39 14.26 -3.14
N GLU A 67 -21.65 14.47 -1.87
CA GLU A 67 -21.28 15.69 -1.15
C GLU A 67 -20.06 15.48 -0.28
N ARG A 68 -19.33 16.52 0.09
CA ARG A 68 -18.15 16.39 0.97
C ARG A 68 -18.52 15.64 2.27
N LEU A 69 -17.75 14.61 2.61
CA LEU A 69 -17.99 13.76 3.78
C LEU A 69 -17.81 14.52 5.11
N GLY A 70 -16.95 15.53 5.13
CA GLY A 70 -16.80 16.51 6.20
C GLY A 70 -15.36 16.92 6.46
N ASP A 71 -15.15 17.65 7.55
CA ASP A 71 -13.82 18.06 7.98
C ASP A 71 -13.08 16.90 8.68
N ASP A 72 -11.76 16.87 8.51
CA ASP A 72 -10.85 15.81 8.96
C ASP A 72 -11.10 14.42 8.36
N SER A 73 -10.99 14.35 7.03
CA SER A 73 -11.05 13.11 6.27
C SER A 73 -9.70 12.72 5.66
N ALA A 74 -9.48 11.43 5.51
CA ALA A 74 -8.34 10.87 4.79
C ALA A 74 -8.83 10.15 3.53
N LEU A 75 -8.18 10.43 2.39
CA LEU A 75 -8.38 9.69 1.15
C LEU A 75 -7.35 8.57 1.07
N ILE A 76 -7.81 7.33 0.90
CA ILE A 76 -6.97 6.14 0.80
C ILE A 76 -7.06 5.61 -0.62
N ILE A 77 -5.94 5.68 -1.33
CA ILE A 77 -5.82 5.18 -2.71
C ILE A 77 -5.53 3.69 -2.67
N GLY A 78 -6.41 2.91 -3.28
CA GLY A 78 -6.28 1.48 -3.41
C GLY A 78 -5.14 1.03 -4.32
N THR A 79 -5.04 -0.27 -4.46
CA THR A 79 -3.92 -0.92 -5.16
C THR A 79 -4.18 -1.05 -6.66
N GLY A 80 -5.44 -0.90 -7.07
CA GLY A 80 -5.92 -1.10 -8.42
C GLY A 80 -6.00 -2.57 -8.80
N ALA A 81 -6.09 -2.87 -10.10
CA ALA A 81 -6.15 -4.24 -10.58
C ALA A 81 -4.99 -5.10 -10.05
N PHE A 82 -5.31 -6.29 -9.54
CA PHE A 82 -4.32 -7.21 -9.03
C PHE A 82 -3.26 -7.53 -10.08
N ARG A 83 -2.01 -7.41 -9.66
CA ARG A 83 -0.85 -7.89 -10.41
C ARG A 83 -0.29 -9.10 -9.68
N LEU A 84 0.26 -10.04 -10.44
CA LEU A 84 0.99 -11.17 -9.88
C LEU A 84 2.07 -10.66 -8.91
N GLY A 85 2.19 -11.31 -7.75
CA GLY A 85 3.11 -10.96 -6.66
C GLY A 85 2.54 -9.95 -5.65
N ASP A 86 1.64 -9.07 -6.08
CA ASP A 86 1.07 -7.99 -5.25
C ASP A 86 -0.33 -8.29 -4.68
N GLY A 87 -0.96 -9.41 -5.11
CA GLY A 87 -2.38 -9.77 -4.96
C GLY A 87 -3.14 -9.31 -3.69
N ALA A 88 -3.62 -10.25 -2.88
CA ALA A 88 -4.50 -9.93 -1.75
C ALA A 88 -3.80 -9.18 -0.61
N ALA A 89 -2.48 -9.28 -0.50
CA ALA A 89 -1.71 -8.64 0.57
C ALA A 89 -1.77 -7.10 0.46
N ALA A 90 -1.77 -6.55 -0.75
CA ALA A 90 -1.87 -5.12 -0.92
C ALA A 90 -3.25 -4.58 -0.51
N SER A 91 -4.33 -5.31 -0.84
CA SER A 91 -5.68 -4.99 -0.33
C SER A 91 -5.75 -5.08 1.18
N TYR A 92 -5.14 -6.09 1.80
CA TYR A 92 -5.07 -6.22 3.26
C TYR A 92 -4.37 -5.02 3.91
N VAL A 93 -3.24 -4.57 3.36
CA VAL A 93 -2.50 -3.42 3.87
C VAL A 93 -3.35 -2.15 3.79
N MET A 94 -3.92 -1.84 2.63
CA MET A 94 -4.71 -0.60 2.49
C MET A 94 -6.03 -0.63 3.27
N ALA A 95 -6.65 -1.79 3.42
CA ALA A 95 -7.79 -2.00 4.31
C ALA A 95 -7.41 -1.76 5.79
N THR A 96 -6.24 -2.25 6.21
CA THR A 96 -5.74 -2.04 7.58
C THR A 96 -5.43 -0.56 7.84
N VAL A 97 -4.90 0.16 6.85
CA VAL A 97 -4.71 1.61 6.92
C VAL A 97 -6.04 2.31 7.11
N ALA A 98 -7.05 2.00 6.29
CA ALA A 98 -8.38 2.60 6.41
C ALA A 98 -9.01 2.33 7.79
N ASP A 99 -8.97 1.08 8.26
CA ASP A 99 -9.53 0.71 9.55
C ASP A 99 -8.81 1.40 10.71
N GLU A 100 -7.48 1.52 10.66
CA GLU A 100 -6.73 2.23 11.69
C GLU A 100 -7.06 3.73 11.70
N LEU A 101 -7.08 4.39 10.55
CA LEU A 101 -7.44 5.80 10.44
C LEU A 101 -8.82 6.07 11.04
N ARG A 102 -9.79 5.19 10.75
CA ARG A 102 -11.13 5.26 11.31
C ARG A 102 -11.12 5.08 12.83
N SER A 103 -10.31 4.17 13.35
CA SER A 103 -10.15 3.98 14.81
C SER A 103 -9.54 5.20 15.51
N GLN A 104 -8.76 6.00 14.77
CA GLN A 104 -8.20 7.29 15.23
C GLN A 104 -9.19 8.46 15.07
N GLY A 105 -10.42 8.19 14.61
CA GLY A 105 -11.49 9.18 14.47
C GLY A 105 -11.52 9.94 13.14
N LEU A 106 -10.64 9.61 12.18
CA LEU A 106 -10.67 10.22 10.85
C LEU A 106 -11.80 9.61 10.02
N LYS A 107 -12.46 10.47 9.24
CA LYS A 107 -13.41 9.99 8.22
C LYS A 107 -12.66 9.38 7.04
N THR A 108 -12.99 8.17 6.63
CA THR A 108 -12.23 7.45 5.61
C THR A 108 -12.92 7.40 4.27
N ILE A 109 -12.22 7.89 3.25
CA ILE A 109 -12.67 7.88 1.85
C ILE A 109 -11.78 6.92 1.09
N LEU A 110 -12.33 5.86 0.54
CA LEU A 110 -11.59 4.86 -0.24
C LEU A 110 -11.79 5.12 -1.73
N MET A 111 -10.71 5.08 -2.51
CA MET A 111 -10.79 5.19 -3.96
C MET A 111 -10.02 4.04 -4.60
N ASN A 112 -10.68 3.24 -5.43
CA ASN A 112 -10.06 2.09 -6.08
C ASN A 112 -10.76 1.78 -7.42
N ASN A 113 -10.18 0.91 -8.25
CA ASN A 113 -10.80 0.43 -9.50
C ASN A 113 -10.84 -1.09 -9.62
N ASN A 114 -10.51 -1.81 -8.55
CA ASN A 114 -10.61 -3.26 -8.49
C ASN A 114 -11.87 -3.66 -7.71
N PRO A 115 -12.94 -4.13 -8.36
CA PRO A 115 -14.21 -4.44 -7.70
C PRO A 115 -14.13 -5.59 -6.69
N THR A 116 -13.03 -6.38 -6.71
CA THR A 116 -12.80 -7.50 -5.79
C THR A 116 -11.89 -7.15 -4.62
N ASP A 117 -11.42 -5.90 -4.54
CA ASP A 117 -10.53 -5.45 -3.48
C ASP A 117 -11.28 -5.34 -2.14
N LEU A 118 -10.61 -5.75 -1.05
CA LEU A 118 -11.12 -5.59 0.31
C LEU A 118 -11.55 -4.15 0.61
N THR A 119 -10.90 -3.14 0.03
CA THR A 119 -11.23 -1.72 0.24
C THR A 119 -12.67 -1.35 -0.14
N PHE A 120 -13.40 -2.20 -0.87
CA PHE A 120 -14.80 -1.97 -1.20
C PHE A 120 -15.80 -2.68 -0.28
N ILE A 121 -15.34 -3.32 0.79
CA ILE A 121 -16.21 -3.78 1.86
C ILE A 121 -16.83 -2.53 2.52
N PRO A 122 -18.17 -2.36 2.53
CA PRO A 122 -18.81 -1.13 3.02
C PRO A 122 -18.41 -0.72 4.44
N GLN A 123 -18.07 -1.68 5.30
CA GLN A 123 -17.68 -1.43 6.69
C GLN A 123 -16.30 -0.80 6.86
N LEU A 124 -15.45 -0.79 5.83
CA LEU A 124 -14.06 -0.31 5.92
C LEU A 124 -13.89 1.18 5.57
N GLY A 125 -14.89 1.79 4.92
CA GLY A 125 -14.82 3.19 4.51
C GLY A 125 -16.16 3.89 4.75
N ASP A 126 -16.10 5.10 5.27
CA ASP A 126 -17.29 5.96 5.39
C ASP A 126 -17.80 6.40 4.01
N LYS A 127 -16.90 6.48 3.01
CA LYS A 127 -17.22 6.69 1.60
C LYS A 127 -16.27 5.95 0.67
N GLN A 128 -16.77 5.53 -0.50
CA GLN A 128 -16.03 4.77 -1.50
C GLN A 128 -16.27 5.31 -2.90
N TYR A 129 -15.20 5.45 -3.69
CA TYR A 129 -15.21 5.87 -5.08
C TYR A 129 -14.62 4.79 -5.98
N TYR A 130 -15.41 4.32 -6.94
CA TYR A 130 -15.02 3.39 -7.99
C TYR A 130 -14.51 4.17 -9.19
N GLU A 131 -13.23 4.50 -9.15
CA GLU A 131 -12.63 5.47 -10.06
C GLU A 131 -11.27 4.97 -10.57
N PRO A 132 -10.91 5.27 -11.84
CA PRO A 132 -9.54 5.09 -12.31
C PRO A 132 -8.53 5.76 -11.36
N LEU A 133 -7.43 5.08 -11.08
CA LEU A 133 -6.38 5.61 -10.19
C LEU A 133 -5.37 6.47 -10.97
N GLU A 134 -5.91 7.33 -11.84
CA GLU A 134 -5.22 8.31 -12.66
C GLU A 134 -5.30 9.69 -12.00
N ILE A 135 -4.35 10.57 -12.30
CA ILE A 135 -4.25 11.88 -11.65
C ILE A 135 -5.51 12.73 -11.85
N SER A 136 -6.19 12.64 -13.00
CA SER A 136 -7.43 13.39 -13.26
C SER A 136 -8.52 13.06 -12.29
N ASP A 137 -8.74 11.77 -12.07
CA ASP A 137 -9.88 11.20 -11.38
C ASP A 137 -9.63 11.30 -9.87
N VAL A 138 -8.39 11.06 -9.42
CA VAL A 138 -7.98 11.29 -8.03
C VAL A 138 -8.17 12.77 -7.66
N MET A 139 -7.78 13.70 -8.53
CA MET A 139 -7.96 15.13 -8.25
C MET A 139 -9.43 15.54 -8.23
N ASN A 140 -10.29 14.94 -9.06
CA ASN A 140 -11.73 15.23 -9.02
C ASN A 140 -12.33 14.83 -7.66
N VAL A 141 -11.94 13.68 -7.09
CA VAL A 141 -12.36 13.26 -5.75
C VAL A 141 -11.79 14.20 -4.68
N ILE A 142 -10.50 14.56 -4.77
CA ILE A 142 -9.86 15.51 -3.82
C ILE A 142 -10.56 16.88 -3.84
N GLU A 143 -11.01 17.36 -5.00
CA GLU A 143 -11.68 18.66 -5.13
C GLU A 143 -13.05 18.68 -4.43
N ILE A 144 -13.78 17.57 -4.44
CA ILE A 144 -15.06 17.43 -3.71
C ILE A 144 -14.81 17.23 -2.21
N GLU A 145 -13.92 16.29 -1.88
CA GLU A 145 -13.79 15.80 -0.51
C GLU A 145 -12.86 16.64 0.37
N GLN A 146 -11.87 17.30 -0.26
CA GLN A 146 -10.84 18.10 0.40
C GLN A 146 -10.22 17.37 1.61
N PRO A 147 -9.67 16.15 1.43
CA PRO A 147 -9.10 15.38 2.53
C PRO A 147 -7.87 16.08 3.12
N THR A 148 -7.69 15.97 4.43
CA THR A 148 -6.52 16.53 5.15
C THR A 148 -5.23 15.81 4.77
N ARG A 149 -5.35 14.57 4.31
CA ARG A 149 -4.24 13.71 3.88
C ARG A 149 -4.67 12.64 2.88
N VAL A 150 -3.76 12.27 1.99
CA VAL A 150 -3.97 11.22 0.98
C VAL A 150 -2.95 10.12 1.18
N PHE A 151 -3.41 8.90 1.50
CA PHE A 151 -2.57 7.72 1.64
C PHE A 151 -2.43 6.99 0.30
N VAL A 152 -1.19 6.76 -0.14
CA VAL A 152 -0.90 6.14 -1.43
C VAL A 152 0.15 5.03 -1.28
N PRO A 153 -0.04 3.84 -1.87
CA PRO A 153 0.99 2.81 -1.95
C PRO A 153 2.25 3.32 -2.66
N GLY A 154 3.43 3.05 -2.10
CA GLY A 154 4.72 3.56 -2.59
C GLY A 154 5.07 3.19 -4.05
N ASN A 155 4.48 2.15 -4.61
CA ASN A 155 4.69 1.76 -6.00
C ASN A 155 4.02 2.71 -7.02
N ARG A 156 3.17 3.65 -6.59
CA ARG A 156 2.48 4.64 -7.45
C ARG A 156 3.28 5.94 -7.60
N ILE A 157 4.58 5.84 -7.86
CA ILE A 157 5.54 6.96 -7.89
C ILE A 157 5.06 8.14 -8.77
N LYS A 158 4.52 7.86 -9.97
CA LYS A 158 4.00 8.91 -10.87
C LYS A 158 2.85 9.69 -10.25
N LEU A 159 1.87 8.98 -9.65
CA LEU A 159 0.74 9.60 -8.99
C LEU A 159 1.19 10.41 -7.77
N ILE A 160 2.02 9.82 -6.90
CA ILE A 160 2.60 10.47 -5.72
C ILE A 160 3.30 11.78 -6.11
N THR A 161 4.15 11.72 -7.14
CA THR A 161 4.89 12.89 -7.62
C THR A 161 3.96 14.01 -8.10
N GLN A 162 2.92 13.67 -8.86
CA GLN A 162 1.97 14.65 -9.39
C GLN A 162 1.11 15.27 -8.28
N LEU A 163 0.59 14.45 -7.35
CA LEU A 163 -0.18 14.94 -6.20
C LEU A 163 0.64 15.90 -5.33
N ARG A 164 1.91 15.57 -5.03
CA ARG A 164 2.81 16.45 -4.29
C ARG A 164 3.07 17.77 -5.02
N LYS A 165 3.27 17.73 -6.35
CA LYS A 165 3.40 18.96 -7.17
C LYS A 165 2.17 19.85 -7.11
N MET A 166 0.99 19.26 -6.90
CA MET A 166 -0.28 19.98 -6.74
C MET A 166 -0.55 20.43 -5.30
N GLY A 167 0.41 20.27 -4.38
CA GLY A 167 0.29 20.71 -2.99
C GLY A 167 -0.54 19.77 -2.10
N VAL A 168 -0.85 18.56 -2.56
CA VAL A 168 -1.58 17.57 -1.78
C VAL A 168 -0.68 16.98 -0.69
N ASN A 169 -1.19 16.88 0.54
CA ASN A 169 -0.53 16.21 1.65
C ASN A 169 -0.55 14.68 1.44
N VAL A 170 0.48 14.16 0.77
CA VAL A 170 0.59 12.73 0.44
C VAL A 170 1.39 11.97 1.49
N GLN A 171 0.73 11.01 2.11
CA GLN A 171 1.28 10.02 3.03
C GLN A 171 1.58 8.73 2.24
N VAL A 172 2.82 8.28 2.24
CA VAL A 172 3.23 7.12 1.43
C VAL A 172 3.28 5.88 2.31
N ILE A 173 2.50 4.85 1.97
CA ILE A 173 2.68 3.53 2.57
C ILE A 173 3.85 2.86 1.87
N ALA A 174 5.00 2.82 2.56
CA ALA A 174 6.25 2.28 2.04
C ALA A 174 6.04 0.86 1.49
N LYS A 175 6.51 0.64 0.26
CA LYS A 175 6.34 -0.63 -0.44
C LYS A 175 7.53 -0.90 -1.33
N GLU A 176 8.08 -2.10 -1.23
CA GLU A 176 9.20 -2.52 -2.07
C GLU A 176 8.81 -2.54 -3.55
N LYS A 177 9.71 -2.06 -4.41
CA LYS A 177 9.55 -2.16 -5.85
C LYS A 177 10.17 -3.47 -6.31
N TYR A 178 9.47 -4.58 -6.05
CA TYR A 178 9.71 -5.88 -6.67
C TYR A 178 11.18 -6.37 -6.66
N LEU A 179 11.52 -7.32 -5.79
CA LEU A 179 12.77 -8.06 -5.96
C LEU A 179 12.55 -9.34 -6.78
N PRO A 180 13.44 -9.61 -7.74
CA PRO A 180 13.58 -10.94 -8.26
C PRO A 180 13.91 -11.90 -7.12
N SER A 181 13.07 -12.91 -6.97
CA SER A 181 13.23 -14.03 -6.04
C SER A 181 13.75 -15.26 -6.77
N SER A 182 14.08 -15.14 -8.06
CA SER A 182 15.10 -15.99 -8.65
C SER A 182 16.46 -15.51 -8.16
N MET A 183 16.88 -15.99 -6.99
CA MET A 183 18.29 -16.02 -6.66
C MET A 183 19.01 -16.75 -7.80
N LEU A 184 20.03 -16.12 -8.38
CA LEU A 184 20.83 -16.71 -9.46
C LEU A 184 21.56 -18.01 -9.01
N SER A 185 21.58 -18.29 -7.71
CA SER A 185 22.16 -19.47 -7.08
C SER A 185 21.21 -20.11 -6.05
N GLU A 186 21.36 -21.40 -5.76
CA GLU A 186 20.65 -22.16 -4.71
C GLU A 186 20.96 -21.71 -3.25
N GLY A 187 21.31 -20.44 -3.05
CA GLY A 187 21.74 -19.89 -1.78
C GLY A 187 20.57 -19.43 -0.89
N GLU A 188 20.78 -19.51 0.41
CA GLU A 188 19.94 -18.93 1.45
C GLU A 188 20.54 -17.57 1.87
N GLN A 189 19.70 -16.56 2.04
CA GLN A 189 20.10 -15.23 2.54
C GLN A 189 19.47 -14.96 3.89
N THR A 190 20.16 -14.22 4.74
CA THR A 190 19.61 -13.72 6.00
C THR A 190 18.85 -12.42 5.77
N VAL A 191 17.66 -12.33 6.36
CA VAL A 191 16.80 -11.15 6.36
C VAL A 191 16.73 -10.60 7.77
N VAL A 192 17.04 -9.32 7.95
CA VAL A 192 16.78 -8.59 9.20
C VAL A 192 15.56 -7.73 8.99
N ASN A 193 14.54 -7.87 9.84
CA ASN A 193 13.28 -7.14 9.74
C ASN A 193 13.28 -6.00 10.74
N TYR A 194 12.88 -4.81 10.28
CA TYR A 194 12.84 -3.60 11.08
C TYR A 194 11.46 -2.95 11.06
N PHE A 195 11.14 -2.31 12.18
CA PHE A 195 10.15 -1.25 12.27
C PHE A 195 10.92 0.07 12.34
N TYR A 196 10.55 1.04 11.51
CA TYR A 196 11.07 2.40 11.58
C TYR A 196 9.96 3.32 12.08
N ASP A 197 10.22 4.04 13.16
CA ASP A 197 9.23 4.90 13.82
C ASP A 197 9.22 6.35 13.29
N GLY A 198 10.09 6.66 12.32
CA GLY A 198 10.31 8.01 11.79
C GLY A 198 11.55 8.71 12.35
N VAL A 199 12.21 8.11 13.34
CA VAL A 199 13.42 8.62 14.00
C VAL A 199 14.52 7.56 13.99
N GLU A 200 14.22 6.33 14.41
CA GLU A 200 15.20 5.25 14.53
C GLU A 200 14.69 3.88 14.05
N LEU A 201 15.64 3.01 13.69
CA LEU A 201 15.37 1.64 13.27
C LEU A 201 15.34 0.68 14.45
N HIS A 202 14.17 0.08 14.64
CA HIS A 202 13.92 -0.94 15.65
C HIS A 202 13.97 -2.33 15.04
N ILE A 203 14.82 -3.21 15.58
CA ILE A 203 14.89 -4.61 15.12
C ILE A 203 13.63 -5.33 15.58
N ILE A 204 13.03 -6.11 14.69
CA ILE A 204 11.92 -7.01 15.04
C ILE A 204 12.44 -8.42 15.23
N GLY A 205 13.28 -8.88 14.31
CA GLY A 205 13.78 -10.25 14.28
C GLY A 205 14.52 -10.57 12.99
N ILE A 206 15.11 -11.75 12.95
CA ILE A 206 15.80 -12.27 11.79
C ILE A 206 15.00 -13.41 11.15
N GLY A 207 15.32 -13.68 9.90
CA GLY A 207 14.83 -14.81 9.15
C GLY A 207 15.77 -15.17 8.02
N HIS A 208 15.37 -16.15 7.24
CA HIS A 208 16.10 -16.63 6.09
C HIS A 208 15.18 -16.65 4.88
N GLN A 209 15.68 -16.25 3.71
CA GLN A 209 14.95 -16.34 2.45
C GLN A 209 15.69 -17.19 1.43
N ASP A 210 14.92 -17.92 0.64
CA ASP A 210 15.37 -18.67 -0.53
C ASP A 210 14.33 -18.54 -1.66
N ASN A 211 14.57 -19.21 -2.80
CA ASN A 211 13.65 -19.20 -3.94
C ASN A 211 12.25 -19.78 -3.61
N GLY A 212 12.14 -20.53 -2.51
CA GLY A 212 10.91 -21.18 -2.06
C GLY A 212 10.16 -20.41 -0.97
N GLY A 213 10.69 -19.31 -0.42
CA GLY A 213 9.99 -18.55 0.61
C GLY A 213 10.86 -17.75 1.57
N ILE A 214 10.24 -17.32 2.67
CA ILE A 214 10.89 -16.73 3.82
C ILE A 214 10.54 -17.51 5.09
N LEU A 215 11.55 -17.89 5.84
CA LEU A 215 11.47 -18.50 7.18
C LEU A 215 11.76 -17.41 8.21
N LEU A 216 10.87 -17.25 9.18
CA LEU A 216 11.11 -16.47 10.38
C LEU A 216 11.30 -17.42 11.55
N ASP A 217 12.35 -17.20 12.34
CA ASP A 217 12.65 -17.99 13.53
C ASP A 217 13.07 -17.05 14.66
N GLN A 218 12.20 -16.93 15.66
CA GLN A 218 12.46 -16.11 16.84
C GLN A 218 13.68 -16.63 17.62
N SER A 219 13.88 -17.95 17.65
CA SER A 219 14.95 -18.57 18.45
C SER A 219 16.35 -18.32 17.89
N ALA A 220 16.44 -17.94 16.61
CA ALA A 220 17.69 -17.55 15.97
C ALA A 220 18.22 -16.20 16.49
N MET A 221 17.37 -15.37 17.09
CA MET A 221 17.77 -14.08 17.65
C MET A 221 18.36 -14.24 19.06
N THR A 222 19.68 -14.06 19.18
CA THR A 222 20.39 -14.07 20.47
C THR A 222 20.68 -12.64 20.96
N PRO A 223 20.90 -12.42 22.27
CA PRO A 223 21.25 -11.09 22.79
C PRO A 223 22.49 -10.48 22.15
N SER A 224 23.55 -11.27 21.95
CA SER A 224 24.76 -10.81 21.29
C SER A 224 24.51 -10.42 19.84
N LEU A 225 23.67 -11.18 19.12
CA LEU A 225 23.33 -10.83 17.74
C LEU A 225 22.56 -9.52 17.68
N TRP A 226 21.55 -9.36 18.54
CA TRP A 226 20.72 -8.14 18.63
C TRP A 226 21.55 -6.86 18.79
N GLU A 227 22.57 -6.89 19.64
CA GLU A 227 23.46 -5.76 19.89
C GLU A 227 24.31 -5.42 18.65
N THR A 228 24.74 -6.44 17.89
CA THR A 228 25.64 -6.27 16.72
C THR A 228 24.93 -5.94 15.40
N LEU A 229 23.61 -6.12 15.33
CA LEU A 229 22.86 -5.88 14.09
C LEU A 229 22.85 -4.38 13.72
N PRO A 230 22.98 -4.06 12.42
CA PRO A 230 23.10 -2.69 11.95
C PRO A 230 21.80 -1.90 12.11
N ARG A 231 21.93 -0.60 12.42
CA ARG A 231 20.82 0.37 12.49
C ARG A 231 21.26 1.67 11.79
N PRO A 232 21.44 1.65 10.46
CA PRO A 232 21.86 2.85 9.74
C PRO A 232 20.80 3.95 9.91
N GLU A 233 21.24 5.20 10.03
CA GLU A 233 20.33 6.35 10.02
C GLU A 233 19.64 6.43 8.65
N LEU A 234 18.32 6.57 8.65
CA LEU A 234 17.53 6.62 7.42
C LEU A 234 17.19 8.06 7.04
N GLU A 235 17.54 8.47 5.81
CA GLU A 235 17.19 9.78 5.26
C GLU A 235 15.72 9.82 4.74
N ILE A 236 14.81 9.18 5.46
CA ILE A 236 13.37 9.19 5.16
C ILE A 236 12.60 9.54 6.42
N ASP A 237 11.60 10.41 6.26
CA ASP A 237 10.76 10.94 7.34
C ASP A 237 9.47 10.13 7.54
N THR A 238 9.36 8.98 6.89
CA THR A 238 8.13 8.19 6.83
C THR A 238 8.28 6.88 7.60
N PRO A 239 7.57 6.72 8.74
CA PRO A 239 7.51 5.46 9.47
C PRO A 239 7.09 4.29 8.57
N GLY A 240 7.57 3.09 8.86
CA GLY A 240 7.30 1.95 8.00
C GLY A 240 7.98 0.65 8.42
N MET A 241 7.76 -0.37 7.60
CA MET A 241 8.37 -1.68 7.76
C MET A 241 9.47 -1.84 6.73
N TYR A 242 10.67 -2.23 7.18
CA TYR A 242 11.86 -2.28 6.36
C TYR A 242 12.61 -3.59 6.56
N GLN A 243 13.50 -3.90 5.62
CA GLN A 243 14.33 -5.09 5.65
C GLN A 243 15.77 -4.76 5.21
N LEU A 244 16.71 -5.48 5.80
CA LEU A 244 18.05 -5.67 5.27
C LEU A 244 18.18 -7.11 4.80
N ILE A 245 18.77 -7.32 3.62
CA ILE A 245 19.13 -8.66 3.13
C ILE A 245 20.63 -8.74 2.99
N VAL A 246 21.19 -9.81 3.54
CA VAL A 246 22.62 -10.13 3.43
C VAL A 246 22.80 -11.62 3.18
N ASP A 247 23.91 -11.99 2.55
CA ASP A 247 24.19 -13.41 2.28
C ASP A 247 24.34 -14.22 3.57
N ARG A 248 25.01 -13.67 4.57
CA ARG A 248 25.17 -14.29 5.90
C ARG A 248 25.49 -13.25 6.97
N LEU A 249 25.25 -13.60 8.22
CA LEU A 249 25.76 -12.88 9.39
C LEU A 249 27.00 -13.60 9.96
N PRO A 250 27.98 -12.87 10.54
CA PRO A 250 28.08 -11.41 10.62
C PRO A 250 28.36 -10.78 9.24
N ILE A 251 28.03 -9.50 9.10
CA ILE A 251 28.13 -8.77 7.83
C ILE A 251 29.57 -8.33 7.60
N ASP A 252 30.10 -8.57 6.40
CA ASP A 252 31.38 -8.04 5.96
C ASP A 252 31.16 -6.64 5.35
N GLY A 253 31.49 -5.57 6.08
CA GLY A 253 31.43 -4.19 5.60
C GLY A 253 30.44 -3.29 6.34
N GLU A 254 30.38 -2.02 5.91
CA GLU A 254 29.47 -1.02 6.46
C GLU A 254 28.10 -1.11 5.77
N ILE A 255 27.03 -1.14 6.57
CA ILE A 255 25.65 -1.08 6.09
C ILE A 255 25.16 0.37 6.14
N THR A 256 24.59 0.82 5.04
CA THR A 256 24.10 2.18 4.85
C THR A 256 22.57 2.21 4.67
N ALA A 257 21.98 3.40 4.66
CA ALA A 257 20.55 3.57 4.38
C ALA A 257 20.13 2.98 3.02
N ALA A 258 21.02 2.95 2.03
CA ALA A 258 20.73 2.43 0.70
C ALA A 258 20.55 0.90 0.67
N ASP A 259 21.06 0.20 1.69
CA ASP A 259 20.93 -1.25 1.85
C ASP A 259 19.61 -1.63 2.54
N ILE A 260 18.95 -0.66 3.16
CA ILE A 260 17.64 -0.84 3.79
C ILE A 260 16.55 -0.58 2.75
N ARG A 261 15.65 -1.54 2.63
CA ARG A 261 14.58 -1.52 1.65
C ARG A 261 13.22 -1.62 2.33
N PRO A 262 12.14 -1.01 1.81
CA PRO A 262 10.79 -1.27 2.30
C PRO A 262 10.46 -2.77 2.30
N MET A 263 9.65 -3.22 3.25
CA MET A 263 9.21 -4.61 3.32
C MET A 263 8.11 -4.87 2.27
N PRO A 264 8.13 -6.02 1.56
CA PRO A 264 7.01 -6.42 0.72
C PRO A 264 5.72 -6.58 1.54
N PHE A 265 4.58 -6.14 1.01
CA PHE A 265 3.29 -6.23 1.72
C PHE A 265 2.91 -7.66 2.14
N THR A 266 3.29 -8.66 1.36
CA THR A 266 3.12 -10.08 1.71
C THR A 266 3.91 -10.46 2.96
N HIS A 267 5.14 -9.94 3.09
CA HIS A 267 5.99 -10.17 4.27
C HIS A 267 5.43 -9.45 5.49
N ILE A 268 4.93 -8.22 5.34
CA ILE A 268 4.32 -7.51 6.48
C ILE A 268 3.08 -8.27 6.97
N ALA A 269 2.19 -8.68 6.07
CA ALA A 269 1.00 -9.46 6.42
C ALA A 269 1.36 -10.80 7.08
N PHE A 270 2.45 -11.44 6.63
CA PHE A 270 2.97 -12.66 7.26
C PHE A 270 3.52 -12.40 8.66
N LEU A 271 4.35 -11.37 8.80
CA LEU A 271 4.96 -10.96 10.07
C LEU A 271 3.90 -10.62 11.12
N ASP A 272 2.80 -9.96 10.72
CA ASP A 272 1.65 -9.71 11.61
C ASP A 272 1.12 -11.01 12.24
N LYS A 273 1.00 -12.08 11.44
CA LYS A 273 0.47 -13.36 11.93
C LYS A 273 1.48 -14.13 12.79
N VAL A 274 2.76 -14.03 12.47
CA VAL A 274 3.84 -14.70 13.19
C VAL A 274 4.08 -14.05 14.54
N THR A 275 4.23 -12.72 14.56
CA THR A 275 4.51 -11.97 15.79
C THR A 275 3.26 -11.79 16.65
N GLY A 276 2.09 -11.67 16.03
CA GLY A 276 0.85 -11.28 16.72
C GLY A 276 0.71 -9.76 16.91
N VAL A 277 1.66 -8.97 16.40
CA VAL A 277 1.62 -7.51 16.39
C VAL A 277 0.97 -7.03 15.10
N SER A 278 0.12 -6.01 15.16
CA SER A 278 -0.43 -5.35 13.97
C SER A 278 0.51 -4.25 13.50
N TRP A 279 1.56 -4.61 12.77
CA TRP A 279 2.64 -3.69 12.43
C TRP A 279 2.17 -2.51 11.58
N LEU A 280 1.25 -2.71 10.63
CA LEU A 280 0.72 -1.60 9.84
C LEU A 280 -0.07 -0.59 10.70
N ARG A 281 -0.79 -1.05 11.73
CA ARG A 281 -1.50 -0.13 12.61
C ARG A 281 -0.53 0.73 13.39
N LEU A 282 0.54 0.11 13.89
CA LEU A 282 1.64 0.80 14.56
C LEU A 282 2.26 1.85 13.62
N VAL A 283 2.60 1.47 12.39
CA VAL A 283 3.10 2.40 11.36
C VAL A 283 2.14 3.59 11.16
N VAL A 284 0.84 3.34 10.98
CA VAL A 284 -0.14 4.42 10.77
C VAL A 284 -0.21 5.37 11.96
N ARG A 285 -0.17 4.87 13.21
CA ARG A 285 -0.16 5.72 14.41
C ARG A 285 1.08 6.60 14.48
N TYR A 286 2.26 6.04 14.19
CA TYR A 286 3.49 6.84 14.12
C TYR A 286 3.45 7.86 12.96
N MET A 287 2.90 7.51 11.80
CA MET A 287 2.68 8.45 10.69
C MET A 287 1.74 9.60 11.06
N LEU A 288 0.78 9.35 11.95
CA LEU A 288 -0.14 10.37 12.47
C LEU A 288 0.43 11.16 13.66
N GLY A 289 1.54 10.70 14.26
CA GLY A 289 2.06 11.24 15.52
C GLY A 289 1.17 10.92 16.72
N THR A 290 0.44 9.81 16.68
CA THR A 290 -0.48 9.36 17.73
C THR A 290 -0.19 7.95 18.28
N PRO A 291 1.09 7.54 18.51
CA PRO A 291 1.33 6.29 19.21
C PRO A 291 0.75 6.35 20.63
N SER A 292 0.19 5.23 21.10
CA SER A 292 -0.23 5.09 22.49
C SER A 292 0.96 4.74 23.39
N ALA A 293 0.82 4.92 24.71
CA ALA A 293 1.84 4.46 25.66
C ALA A 293 2.13 2.95 25.55
N SER A 294 1.13 2.14 25.18
CA SER A 294 1.32 0.71 24.91
C SER A 294 2.09 0.44 23.62
N ASP A 295 1.97 1.33 22.62
CA ASP A 295 2.72 1.23 21.36
C ASP A 295 4.19 1.57 21.59
N GLU A 296 4.48 2.63 22.35
CA GLU A 296 5.84 2.98 22.75
C GLU A 296 6.48 1.86 23.58
N GLN A 297 5.77 1.34 24.59
CA GLN A 297 6.27 0.23 25.40
C GLN A 297 6.52 -1.04 24.55
N LEU A 298 5.68 -1.32 23.56
CA LEU A 298 5.89 -2.44 22.64
C LEU A 298 7.21 -2.29 21.88
N VAL A 299 7.47 -1.09 21.34
CA VAL A 299 8.69 -0.76 20.59
C VAL A 299 9.94 -0.87 21.48
N ASP A 300 9.87 -0.38 22.72
CA ASP A 300 10.96 -0.49 23.69
C ASP A 300 11.29 -1.94 24.08
N GLN A 301 10.31 -2.85 23.98
CA GLN A 301 10.41 -4.23 24.49
C GLN A 301 10.52 -5.29 23.39
N LEU A 302 10.81 -4.90 22.14
CA LEU A 302 10.84 -5.82 20.99
C LEU A 302 11.79 -7.00 21.16
N MET A 303 12.94 -6.81 21.80
CA MET A 303 13.89 -7.89 22.08
C MET A 303 13.28 -9.02 22.90
N THR A 304 12.37 -8.68 23.82
CA THR A 304 11.73 -9.62 24.76
C THR A 304 10.33 -10.04 24.33
N LEU A 305 9.78 -9.41 23.29
CA LEU A 305 8.45 -9.67 22.76
C LEU A 305 8.29 -11.16 22.43
N GLN A 306 7.31 -11.83 23.02
CA GLN A 306 7.01 -13.22 22.69
C GLN A 306 6.17 -13.28 21.42
N TRP A 307 6.70 -13.93 20.37
CA TRP A 307 5.95 -14.09 19.13
C TRP A 307 4.84 -15.12 19.31
N ARG A 308 3.72 -14.89 18.63
CA ARG A 308 2.62 -15.85 18.57
C ARG A 308 3.07 -17.22 18.04
N LEU A 309 3.95 -17.22 17.03
CA LEU A 309 4.59 -18.40 16.46
C LEU A 309 6.11 -18.24 16.59
N LYS A 310 6.78 -19.18 17.26
CA LYS A 310 8.24 -19.15 17.42
C LYS A 310 8.97 -19.29 16.09
N THR A 311 8.45 -20.14 15.22
CA THR A 311 9.02 -20.39 13.89
C THR A 311 7.89 -20.54 12.89
N ALA A 312 8.02 -19.89 11.73
CA ALA A 312 7.03 -19.97 10.66
C ALA A 312 7.69 -19.73 9.31
N ARG A 313 7.26 -20.48 8.28
CA ARG A 313 7.71 -20.28 6.90
C ARG A 313 6.57 -19.83 6.00
N LEU A 314 6.73 -18.69 5.35
CA LEU A 314 5.94 -18.27 4.20
C LEU A 314 6.52 -18.96 2.97
N ARG A 315 5.77 -19.88 2.35
CA ARG A 315 6.20 -20.53 1.10
C ARG A 315 5.70 -19.78 -0.11
N TYR A 316 6.58 -19.55 -1.08
CA TYR A 316 6.19 -19.20 -2.44
C TYR A 316 5.79 -20.48 -3.15
N ARG A 317 4.65 -20.47 -3.82
CA ARG A 317 4.20 -21.65 -4.55
C ARG A 317 5.08 -21.83 -5.79
N ASP A 318 5.75 -22.97 -5.91
CA ASP A 318 6.23 -23.49 -7.20
C ASP A 318 4.99 -23.71 -8.05
N ALA A 319 4.63 -22.73 -8.88
CA ALA A 319 3.87 -23.07 -10.06
C ALA A 319 4.90 -23.33 -11.15
N ASP A 320 4.73 -24.42 -11.89
CA ASP A 320 5.45 -24.63 -13.13
C ASP A 320 4.94 -23.61 -14.17
N PHE A 321 5.38 -22.36 -14.00
CA PHE A 321 5.01 -21.27 -14.90
C PHE A 321 5.60 -21.49 -16.29
N ALA A 322 6.59 -22.39 -16.45
CA ALA A 322 7.17 -22.70 -17.75
C ALA A 322 6.14 -23.40 -18.63
N GLU A 323 5.38 -24.36 -18.10
CA GLU A 323 4.29 -25.00 -18.83
C GLU A 323 3.11 -24.06 -19.11
N HIS A 324 2.81 -23.12 -18.20
CA HIS A 324 1.62 -22.26 -18.32
C HIS A 324 1.84 -20.97 -19.11
N LEU A 325 3.03 -20.37 -19.03
CA LEU A 325 3.33 -19.08 -19.67
C LEU A 325 4.21 -19.23 -20.93
N ASN A 326 4.75 -20.43 -21.18
CA ASN A 326 5.58 -20.76 -22.34
C ASN A 326 6.67 -19.71 -22.59
N THR A 327 7.32 -19.27 -21.51
CA THR A 327 8.31 -18.19 -21.56
C THR A 327 9.71 -18.76 -21.78
N THR A 328 10.50 -18.09 -22.62
CA THR A 328 11.91 -18.42 -22.86
C THR A 328 12.86 -17.74 -21.87
N GLN A 329 12.33 -17.01 -20.89
CA GLN A 329 13.10 -16.27 -19.89
C GLN A 329 13.06 -16.99 -18.53
N THR A 330 14.08 -16.78 -17.71
CA THR A 330 14.12 -17.27 -16.34
C THR A 330 12.92 -16.71 -15.57
N LEU A 331 12.10 -17.60 -15.02
CA LEU A 331 10.96 -17.25 -14.19
C LEU A 331 11.43 -16.76 -12.83
N ASP A 332 10.64 -15.86 -12.28
CA ASP A 332 11.01 -15.13 -11.09
C ASP A 332 9.93 -15.36 -10.02
N ASN A 333 10.20 -16.26 -9.09
CA ASN A 333 9.16 -16.93 -8.31
C ASN A 333 8.37 -16.00 -7.37
N GLY A 334 8.93 -14.90 -6.86
CA GLY A 334 8.16 -13.95 -6.06
C GLY A 334 7.33 -12.96 -6.87
N ARG A 335 7.53 -12.87 -8.21
CA ARG A 335 6.53 -12.27 -9.12
C ARG A 335 5.25 -13.07 -9.14
N PHE A 336 5.32 -14.35 -8.81
CA PHE A 336 4.21 -15.27 -8.98
C PHE A 336 3.83 -16.00 -7.71
N ALA A 337 4.14 -15.43 -6.53
CA ALA A 337 3.68 -15.94 -5.25
C ALA A 337 2.13 -15.94 -5.20
N MET A 338 1.52 -17.02 -5.69
CA MET A 338 0.09 -17.27 -5.66
C MET A 338 -0.26 -18.00 -4.38
N GLY A 339 -0.59 -17.23 -3.36
CA GLY A 339 -0.95 -17.75 -2.05
C GLY A 339 0.27 -18.04 -1.18
N ALA A 340 0.06 -17.78 0.11
CA ALA A 340 0.99 -18.04 1.19
C ALA A 340 0.42 -19.20 2.00
N THR A 341 1.14 -20.31 2.11
CA THR A 341 0.88 -21.28 3.17
C THR A 341 1.93 -21.06 4.25
N TYR A 342 1.47 -21.01 5.50
CA TYR A 342 2.38 -21.04 6.64
C TYR A 342 2.36 -22.44 7.24
N GLN A 343 3.54 -22.93 7.60
CA GLN A 343 3.70 -24.14 8.40
C GLN A 343 4.23 -23.71 9.76
N VAL A 344 3.52 -24.09 10.82
CA VAL A 344 4.08 -24.07 12.17
C VAL A 344 5.00 -25.28 12.26
N LEU A 345 6.28 -25.03 12.51
CA LEU A 345 7.30 -26.07 12.65
C LEU A 345 7.44 -26.50 14.11
#